data_AF-A0A7C6QYI9-F1
#
_entry.id   AF-A0A7C6QYI9-F1
#
_cell.length_a   1.000
_cell.length_b   1.000
_cell.length_c   1.000
_cell.angle_alpha   90.00
_cell.angle_beta   90.00
_cell.angle_gamma   90.00
#
_symmetry.space_group_name_H-M   'P 1'
#
loop_
_entity.id
_entity.type
_entity.pdbx_description
1 polymer ?
#
loop_
_entity_poly.entity_id
_entity_poly.type
_entity_poly.pdbx_seq_one_letter_code
_entity_poly.pdbx_strand_id
1 'polypeptide(L)' 'MSKCVQCGLFSPMQKECVWFKKILTQPDIEASGDCTYFTEIMYEDGEPLTPYQHLMFKRQDIDSKKMQGPV' A
#
# COMPACT_ATOMS: atom_id res chain seq x y z
N MET A 1 5.70 9.25 -12.02
CA MET A 1 6.63 9.25 -10.86
C MET A 1 6.26 8.08 -9.99
N SER A 2 7.25 7.31 -9.51
CA SER A 2 7.00 6.19 -8.61
C SER A 2 6.27 6.65 -7.36
N LYS A 3 5.15 5.99 -7.05
CA LYS A 3 4.39 6.26 -5.82
C LYS A 3 4.71 5.27 -4.70
N CYS A 4 5.59 4.29 -4.93
CA CYS A 4 5.91 3.27 -3.92
C CYS A 4 6.48 3.86 -2.64
N VAL A 5 7.38 4.85 -2.72
CA VAL A 5 7.97 5.51 -1.55
C VAL A 5 6.96 6.36 -0.76
N GLN A 6 5.81 6.66 -1.36
CA GLN A 6 4.69 7.39 -0.74
C GLN A 6 3.53 6.45 -0.41
N CYS A 7 3.69 5.14 -0.61
CA CYS A 7 2.65 4.16 -0.39
C CYS A 7 2.77 3.65 1.05
N GLY A 8 1.67 3.70 1.80
CA GLY A 8 1.59 3.11 3.13
C GLY A 8 1.85 1.60 3.14
N LEU A 9 1.84 0.91 2.00
CA LEU A 9 2.14 -0.52 1.89
C LEU A 9 3.63 -0.81 1.63
N PHE A 10 4.48 0.21 1.54
CA PHE A 10 5.91 0.04 1.36
C PHE A 10 6.63 -0.02 2.71
N SER A 11 7.41 -1.07 2.92
CA SER A 11 8.29 -1.23 4.08
C SER A 11 9.70 -0.73 3.73
N PRO A 12 10.12 0.46 4.21
CA PRO A 12 11.43 1.00 3.87
C PRO A 12 12.58 0.15 4.46
N MET A 13 12.35 -0.49 5.62
CA MET A 13 13.36 -1.35 6.25
C MET A 13 13.68 -2.59 5.43
N GLN A 14 12.66 -3.19 4.79
CA GLN A 14 12.80 -4.43 4.01
C GLN A 14 12.84 -4.17 2.50
N LYS A 15 12.65 -2.91 2.07
CA LYS A 15 12.41 -2.50 0.68
C LYS A 15 11.33 -3.35 0.02
N GLU A 16 10.24 -3.61 0.74
CA GLU A 16 9.21 -4.58 0.35
C GLU A 16 7.86 -3.92 0.17
N CYS A 17 7.06 -4.38 -0.79
CA CYS A 17 5.62 -4.14 -0.79
C CYS A 17 4.90 -5.24 0.00
N VAL A 18 4.31 -4.89 1.15
CA VAL A 18 3.67 -5.87 2.05
C VAL A 18 2.40 -6.48 1.48
N TRP A 19 1.78 -5.84 0.49
CA TRP A 19 0.62 -6.38 -0.23
C TRP A 19 0.99 -7.61 -1.06
N PHE A 20 2.04 -7.49 -1.87
CA PHE A 20 2.51 -8.55 -2.76
C PHE A 20 3.49 -9.50 -2.08
N LYS A 21 3.97 -9.17 -0.86
CA LYS A 21 5.08 -9.86 -0.20
C LYS A 21 6.32 -9.96 -1.10
N LYS A 22 6.67 -8.84 -1.74
CA LYS A 22 7.73 -8.76 -2.77
C LYS A 22 8.73 -7.68 -2.40
N ILE A 23 10.01 -8.06 -2.34
CA ILE A 23 11.13 -7.11 -2.30
C ILE A 23 11.18 -6.37 -3.64
N LEU A 24 11.15 -5.04 -3.57
CA LEU A 24 11.20 -4.16 -4.72
C LEU A 24 12.65 -3.77 -5.00
N THR A 25 13.07 -3.96 -6.24
CA THR A 25 14.29 -3.37 -6.76
C THR A 25 14.07 -1.89 -7.09
N GLN A 26 15.16 -1.14 -7.28
CA GLN A 26 15.06 0.26 -7.70
C GLN A 26 14.27 0.42 -9.02
N PRO A 27 14.48 -0.43 -10.05
CA PRO A 27 13.64 -0.42 -11.25
C PRO A 27 12.16 -0.73 -10.98
N ASP A 28 11.85 -1.67 -10.06
CA ASP A 28 10.45 -1.96 -9.70
C ASP A 28 9.76 -0.72 -9.11
N ILE A 29 10.49 0.03 -8.27
CA ILE A 29 10.01 1.27 -7.68
C ILE A 29 9.79 2.28 -8.81
N GLU A 30 10.78 2.55 -9.66
CA GLU A 30 10.67 3.56 -10.72
C GLU A 30 9.52 3.30 -11.71
N ALA A 31 9.25 2.02 -12.00
CA ALA A 31 8.19 1.59 -12.91
C ALA A 31 6.78 1.60 -12.31
N SER A 32 6.63 1.72 -10.97
CA SER A 32 5.34 1.58 -10.27
C SER A 32 4.46 2.84 -10.30
N GLY A 33 4.21 3.38 -11.50
CA GLY A 33 3.41 4.58 -11.71
C GLY A 33 1.98 4.47 -11.14
N ASP A 34 1.16 3.61 -11.74
CA ASP A 34 -0.25 3.44 -11.37
C ASP A 34 -0.50 2.07 -10.74
N CYS A 35 -0.16 1.95 -9.46
CA CYS A 35 -0.48 0.76 -8.67
C CYS A 35 -1.94 0.82 -8.16
N THR A 36 -2.79 -0.14 -8.56
CA THR A 36 -4.18 -0.27 -8.07
C THR A 36 -4.28 -0.38 -6.55
N TYR A 37 -3.24 -0.90 -5.92
CA TYR A 37 -3.17 -1.09 -4.47
C TYR A 37 -2.51 0.08 -3.75
N PHE A 38 -2.17 1.17 -4.45
CA PHE A 38 -1.66 2.37 -3.79
C PHE A 38 -2.60 2.79 -2.64
N THR A 39 -1.99 3.07 -1.50
CA THR A 39 -2.63 3.52 -0.28
C THR A 39 -1.77 4.66 0.24
N GLU A 40 -2.37 5.83 0.47
CA GLU A 40 -1.65 6.96 1.05
C GLU A 40 -1.21 6.64 2.48
N ILE A 41 -0.14 7.30 2.94
CA ILE A 41 0.31 7.17 4.33
C ILE A 41 -0.68 7.90 5.24
N MET A 42 -1.33 7.13 6.10
CA MET A 42 -2.22 7.60 7.15
C MET A 42 -1.43 7.84 8.44
N TYR A 43 -1.88 8.82 9.20
CA TYR A 43 -1.26 9.23 10.45
C TYR A 43 -2.28 9.14 11.60
N GLU A 44 -1.82 8.67 12.75
CA GLU A 44 -2.57 8.62 14.00
C GLU A 44 -1.69 9.24 15.09
N ASP A 45 -2.22 10.21 15.83
CA ASP A 45 -1.47 11.00 16.84
C ASP A 45 -0.17 11.62 16.33
N GLY A 46 -0.11 11.95 15.03
CA GLY A 46 1.06 12.53 14.37
C GLY A 46 2.10 11.51 13.92
N GLU A 47 1.92 10.22 14.21
CA GLU A 47 2.80 9.14 13.76
C GLU A 47 2.22 8.41 12.54
N PRO A 48 3.04 8.04 11.54
CA PRO A 48 2.56 7.26 10.42
C PRO A 48 2.22 5.85 10.86
N LEU A 49 1.08 5.34 10.40
CA LEU A 49 0.74 3.95 10.63
C LEU A 49 1.76 3.02 9.97
N THR A 50 1.94 1.85 10.56
CA THR A 50 2.85 0.83 10.03
C THR A 50 2.35 0.30 8.68
N PRO A 51 3.24 -0.27 7.84
CA PRO A 51 2.81 -0.88 6.59
C PRO A 51 1.80 -2.02 6.77
N TYR A 52 1.89 -2.73 7.88
CA TYR A 52 0.94 -3.78 8.22
C TYR A 52 -0.44 -3.23 8.58
N GLN A 53 -0.54 -2.11 9.30
CA GLN A 53 -1.81 -1.45 9.57
C GLN A 53 -2.48 -0.96 8.28
N HIS A 54 -1.71 -0.33 7.38
CA HIS A 54 -2.22 0.04 6.05
C HIS A 54 -2.71 -1.17 5.24
N LEU A 55 -2.02 -2.31 5.34
CA LEU A 55 -2.44 -3.56 4.70
C LEU A 55 -3.81 -4.03 5.22
N MET A 56 -4.05 -3.95 6.54
CA MET A 56 -5.34 -4.32 7.14
C MET A 56 -6.46 -3.42 6.61
N PHE A 57 -6.26 -2.10 6.61
CA PHE A 57 -7.26 -1.15 6.07
C PHE A 57 -7.53 -1.39 4.58
N LYS A 58 -6.48 -1.60 3.77
CA LYS A 58 -6.66 -1.84 2.33
C LYS A 58 -7.43 -3.12 2.03
N ARG A 59 -7.20 -4.18 2.82
CA ARG A 59 -7.97 -5.43 2.69
C ARG A 59 -9.44 -5.22 3.04
N GLN A 60 -9.73 -4.51 4.12
CA GLN A 60 -11.10 -4.16 4.51
C GLN A 60 -11.80 -3.32 3.44
N ASP A 61 -11.13 -2.33 2.84
CA ASP A 61 -11.68 -1.53 1.73
C ASP A 61 -12.04 -2.40 0.51
N ILE A 62 -11.11 -3.27 0.10
CA ILE A 62 -11.33 -4.18 -1.03
C ILE A 62 -12.47 -5.16 -0.75
N ASP A 63 -12.52 -5.72 0.45
CA ASP A 63 -13.56 -6.69 0.82
C ASP A 63 -14.93 -6.02 0.96
N SER A 64 -14.98 -4.78 1.48
CA SER A 64 -16.21 -3.99 1.54
C SER A 64 -16.74 -3.64 0.14
N LYS A 65 -15.85 -3.35 -0.81
CA LYS A 65 -16.21 -3.12 -2.21
C LYS A 65 -16.75 -4.36 -2.90
N LYS A 66 -16.26 -5.56 -2.56
CA LYS A 66 -16.82 -6.83 -3.06
C LYS A 66 -18.22 -7.12 -2.52
N MET A 67 -18.58 -6.56 -1.36
CA MET A 67 -19.92 -6.71 -0.78
C MET A 67 -20.96 -5.76 -1.38
N GLN A 68 -20.55 -4.77 -2.17
CA GLN A 68 -21.46 -4.00 -3.02
C GLN A 68 -21.75 -4.81 -4.29
N GLY A 69 -22.71 -5.73 -4.20
CA GLY A 69 -23.31 -6.38 -5.38
C GLY A 69 -23.91 -5.37 -6.35
N PRO A 70 -24.29 -5.78 -7.57
CA PRO A 70 -24.90 -4.87 -8.54
C PRO A 70 -26.13 -4.21 -7.90
N VAL A 71 -26.18 -2.87 -8.00
CA VAL A 71 -27.35 -2.07 -7.65
C VAL A 71 -28.47 -2.36 -8.65
#